data_AF-A0A8H7WFG4-F1
#
_entry.id   AF-A0A8H7WFG4-F1
#
_cell.length_a   1.000
_cell.length_b   1.000
_cell.length_c   1.000
_cell.angle_alpha   90.00
_cell.angle_beta   90.00
_cell.angle_gamma   90.00
#
_symmetry.space_group_name_H-M   'P 1'
#
loop_
_entity.id
_entity.type
_entity.pdbx_description
1 polymer ?
#
loop_
_entity_poly.entity_id
_entity_poly.type
_entity_poly.pdbx_seq_one_letter_code
_entity_poly.pdbx_strand_id
1 'polypeptide(L)'
;MSSAGTSSQVITIKPSLPIELLPNDIARIFSQVHPAILLSAFYVRFPALVADPTSTLLSTLLPLAAVQTLYAVVCLPAVGSNTKVVKKVKVNAPKKAEGDVAKRMLTSFVALLFTIFSIPILSILQILFGAPLTTHLPHTLLCSGHVALLTVFPLIYVHGSDSKKWREVISLYSPIDEVFGGALGCLLGAWVGAVPIPLDWDREWQKWPVTIVAGAYAGYVLGKTIGAWGLKGRRIELD
;
A
#
# COMPACT_ATOMS: atom_id res chain seq x y z
N MET A 1 1.19 -46.52 35.41
CA MET A 1 1.38 -45.08 35.14
C MET A 1 1.79 -44.95 33.68
N SER A 2 0.84 -44.68 32.79
CA SER A 2 1.12 -44.53 31.35
C SER A 2 1.18 -43.04 31.04
N SER A 3 2.37 -42.54 30.73
CA SER A 3 2.61 -41.16 30.33
C SER A 3 2.05 -40.95 28.92
N ALA A 4 0.95 -40.19 28.81
CA ALA A 4 0.45 -39.70 27.54
C ALA A 4 1.48 -38.70 26.97
N GLY A 5 2.24 -39.13 25.96
CA GLY A 5 3.07 -38.26 25.15
C GLY A 5 2.19 -37.26 24.42
N THR A 6 2.32 -35.98 24.78
CA THR A 6 1.67 -34.87 24.10
C THR A 6 2.33 -34.74 22.72
N SER A 7 1.70 -35.30 21.68
CA SER A 7 2.14 -35.06 20.31
C SER A 7 1.93 -33.58 20.00
N SER A 8 3.02 -32.82 19.92
CA SER A 8 3.02 -31.46 19.39
C SER A 8 2.38 -31.48 18.00
N GLN A 9 1.12 -31.05 17.89
CA GLN A 9 0.48 -30.88 16.60
C GLN A 9 1.24 -29.78 15.87
N VAL A 10 2.05 -30.16 14.89
CA VAL A 10 2.64 -29.25 13.93
C VAL A 10 1.48 -28.59 13.20
N ILE A 11 1.14 -27.36 13.58
CA ILE A 11 0.14 -26.55 12.89
C ILE A 11 0.71 -26.29 11.50
N THR A 12 0.29 -27.10 10.52
CA THR A 12 0.62 -26.87 9.11
C THR A 12 -0.16 -25.63 8.67
N ILE A 13 0.46 -24.45 8.84
CA ILE A 13 -0.13 -23.19 8.40
C ILE A 13 -0.22 -23.24 6.87
N LYS A 14 -1.44 -23.38 6.35
CA LYS A 14 -1.67 -23.31 4.91
C LYS A 14 -1.15 -21.97 4.40
N PRO A 15 -0.21 -21.96 3.44
CA PRO A 15 0.42 -20.72 2.99
C PRO A 15 -0.63 -19.78 2.38
N SER A 16 -0.50 -18.50 2.69
CA SER A 16 -1.34 -17.44 2.15
C SER A 16 -1.18 -17.32 0.63
N LEU A 17 -2.22 -16.86 -0.04
CA LEU A 17 -2.25 -16.76 -1.49
C LEU A 17 -2.16 -15.28 -1.89
N PRO A 18 -1.54 -14.97 -3.04
CA PRO A 18 -1.49 -13.60 -3.54
C PRO A 18 -2.91 -13.06 -3.75
N ILE A 19 -3.06 -11.76 -3.57
CA ILE A 19 -4.33 -11.09 -3.84
C ILE A 19 -4.58 -11.10 -5.34
N GLU A 20 -5.75 -11.62 -5.72
CA GLU A 20 -6.23 -11.59 -7.09
C GLU A 20 -7.13 -10.37 -7.29
N LEU A 21 -6.94 -9.70 -8.43
CA LEU A 21 -7.85 -8.63 -8.86
C LEU A 21 -9.25 -9.19 -9.09
N LEU A 22 -10.25 -8.31 -9.01
CA LEU A 22 -11.61 -8.68 -9.40
C LEU A 22 -11.67 -9.14 -10.87
N PRO A 23 -12.45 -10.19 -11.18
CA PRO A 23 -12.49 -10.80 -12.51
C PRO A 23 -13.37 -9.98 -13.46
N ASN A 24 -13.02 -8.72 -13.70
CA ASN A 24 -13.67 -7.86 -14.67
C ASN A 24 -12.64 -7.03 -15.46
N ASP A 25 -13.01 -6.66 -16.69
CA ASP A 25 -12.08 -5.96 -17.59
C ASP A 25 -11.70 -4.57 -17.07
N ILE A 26 -12.64 -3.92 -16.36
CA ILE A 26 -12.43 -2.62 -15.73
C ILE A 26 -11.31 -2.69 -14.68
N ALA A 27 -11.29 -3.70 -13.82
CA ALA A 27 -10.21 -3.89 -12.83
C ALA A 27 -8.86 -4.10 -13.50
N ARG A 28 -8.83 -4.85 -14.60
CA ARG A 28 -7.59 -5.12 -15.34
C ARG A 28 -7.03 -3.86 -15.99
N ILE A 29 -7.88 -3.09 -16.68
CA ILE A 29 -7.50 -1.83 -17.33
C ILE A 29 -7.09 -0.81 -16.26
N PHE A 30 -7.90 -0.64 -15.21
CA PHE A 30 -7.61 0.37 -14.19
C PHE A 30 -6.36 0.03 -13.37
N SER A 31 -6.06 -1.25 -13.14
CA SER A 31 -4.81 -1.67 -12.49
C SER A 31 -3.57 -1.16 -13.27
N GLN A 32 -3.62 -1.18 -14.60
CA GLN A 32 -2.55 -0.72 -15.49
C GLN A 32 -2.51 0.82 -15.62
N VAL A 33 -3.68 1.47 -15.65
CA VAL A 33 -3.77 2.93 -15.79
C VAL A 33 -3.42 3.66 -14.49
N HIS A 34 -3.75 3.08 -13.32
CA HIS A 34 -3.52 3.68 -12.02
C HIS A 34 -2.06 4.13 -11.77
N PRO A 35 -1.02 3.30 -12.01
CA PRO A 35 0.37 3.75 -11.93
C PRO A 35 0.70 4.96 -12.80
N ALA A 36 0.17 5.00 -14.03
CA ALA A 36 0.37 6.12 -14.94
C ALA A 36 -0.30 7.39 -14.43
N ILE A 37 -1.51 7.29 -13.86
CA ILE A 37 -2.19 8.41 -13.20
C ILE A 37 -1.34 8.96 -12.05
N LEU A 38 -0.83 8.08 -11.17
CA LEU A 38 -0.02 8.51 -10.03
C LEU A 38 1.27 9.20 -10.45
N LEU A 39 2.04 8.62 -11.38
CA LEU A 39 3.29 9.23 -11.85
C LEU A 39 3.05 10.52 -12.63
N SER A 40 2.02 10.57 -13.47
CA SER A 40 1.71 11.77 -14.26
C SER A 40 1.26 12.92 -13.34
N ALA A 41 0.38 12.63 -12.37
CA ALA A 41 -0.05 13.62 -11.39
C ALA A 41 1.13 14.11 -10.53
N PHE A 42 2.00 13.19 -10.09
CA PHE A 42 3.20 13.53 -9.33
C PHE A 42 4.16 14.41 -10.16
N TYR A 43 4.44 14.02 -11.40
CA TYR A 43 5.32 14.76 -12.31
C TYR A 43 4.84 16.20 -12.52
N VAL A 44 3.54 16.38 -12.79
CA VAL A 44 2.95 17.73 -12.97
C VAL A 44 3.05 18.57 -11.68
N ARG A 45 2.94 17.94 -10.51
CA ARG A 45 3.01 18.63 -9.21
C ARG A 45 4.44 18.79 -8.68
N PHE A 46 5.43 18.15 -9.29
CA PHE A 46 6.80 18.14 -8.79
C PHE A 46 7.41 19.54 -8.66
N PRO A 47 7.28 20.47 -9.64
CA PRO A 47 7.80 21.83 -9.47
C PRO A 47 7.16 22.57 -8.29
N ALA A 48 5.85 22.39 -8.07
CA ALA A 48 5.14 22.98 -6.93
C ALA A 48 5.59 22.34 -5.61
N LEU A 49 5.85 21.02 -5.61
CA LEU A 49 6.37 20.29 -4.44
C LEU A 49 7.75 20.79 -4.03
N VAL A 50 8.61 21.13 -5.01
CA VAL A 50 9.93 21.70 -4.76
C VAL A 50 9.82 23.13 -4.21
N ALA A 51 8.89 23.93 -4.75
CA ALA A 51 8.74 25.34 -4.35
C ALA A 51 8.04 25.54 -3.00
N ASP A 52 6.96 24.82 -2.74
CA ASP A 52 6.22 24.82 -1.47
C ASP A 52 5.73 23.40 -1.15
N PRO A 53 6.53 22.62 -0.40
CA PRO A 53 6.19 21.25 -0.09
C PRO A 53 4.92 21.12 0.74
N THR A 54 4.68 22.03 1.69
CA THR A 54 3.55 21.90 2.63
C THR A 54 2.21 22.06 1.95
N SER A 55 2.03 23.14 1.19
CA SER A 55 0.80 23.40 0.45
C SER A 55 0.56 22.35 -0.63
N THR A 56 1.62 21.92 -1.32
CA THR A 56 1.52 20.91 -2.38
C THR A 56 1.13 19.55 -1.82
N LEU A 57 1.77 19.08 -0.75
CA LEU A 57 1.41 17.80 -0.14
C LEU A 57 -0.01 17.86 0.44
N LEU A 58 -0.37 18.93 1.15
CA LEU A 58 -1.72 19.09 1.69
C LEU A 58 -2.80 19.07 0.60
N SER A 59 -2.60 19.81 -0.50
CA SER A 59 -3.56 19.88 -1.61
C SER A 59 -3.63 18.60 -2.45
N THR A 60 -2.59 17.75 -2.42
CA THR A 60 -2.56 16.49 -3.18
C THR A 60 -3.00 15.27 -2.37
N LEU A 61 -3.12 15.38 -1.04
CA LEU A 61 -3.64 14.31 -0.17
C LEU A 61 -5.04 13.83 -0.58
N LEU A 62 -5.99 14.74 -0.74
CA LEU A 62 -7.37 14.37 -1.09
C LEU A 62 -7.47 13.74 -2.49
N PRO A 63 -6.85 14.31 -3.55
CA PRO A 63 -6.74 13.65 -4.85
C PRO A 63 -6.11 12.26 -4.77
N LEU A 64 -5.03 12.09 -4.01
CA LEU A 64 -4.37 10.80 -3.82
C LEU A 64 -5.31 9.79 -3.15
N ALA A 65 -5.99 10.20 -2.07
CA ALA A 65 -6.95 9.36 -1.37
C ALA A 65 -8.11 8.93 -2.28
N ALA A 66 -8.60 9.84 -3.15
CA ALA A 66 -9.62 9.52 -4.13
C ALA A 66 -9.13 8.49 -5.18
N VAL A 67 -7.92 8.67 -5.71
CA VAL A 67 -7.33 7.73 -6.69
C VAL A 67 -7.08 6.35 -6.06
N GLN A 68 -6.55 6.30 -4.84
CA GLN A 68 -6.33 5.06 -4.11
C GLN A 68 -7.65 4.36 -3.75
N THR A 69 -8.65 5.12 -3.30
CA THR A 69 -9.99 4.60 -3.02
C THR A 69 -10.64 4.06 -4.29
N LEU A 70 -10.49 4.74 -5.43
CA LEU A 70 -10.99 4.25 -6.71
C LEU A 70 -10.29 2.95 -7.13
N TYR A 71 -8.97 2.85 -6.92
CA TYR A 71 -8.22 1.61 -7.16
C TYR A 71 -8.72 0.45 -6.30
N ALA A 72 -8.90 0.64 -4.99
CA ALA A 72 -9.48 -0.39 -4.11
C ALA A 72 -10.95 -0.73 -4.51
N VAL A 73 -11.71 0.33 -4.77
CA VAL A 73 -13.02 0.51 -5.43
C VAL A 73 -13.30 -0.35 -6.66
N VAL A 74 -12.28 -0.56 -7.46
CA VAL A 74 -12.43 -1.13 -8.80
C VAL A 74 -11.66 -2.44 -8.92
N CYS A 75 -10.43 -2.47 -8.42
CA CYS A 75 -9.49 -3.55 -8.67
C CYS A 75 -9.43 -4.60 -7.56
N LEU A 76 -9.57 -4.19 -6.29
CA LEU A 76 -9.24 -5.06 -5.16
C LEU A 76 -10.48 -5.72 -4.52
N PRO A 77 -10.35 -6.98 -4.06
CA PRO A 77 -11.37 -7.62 -3.25
C PRO A 77 -11.39 -6.98 -1.85
N ALA A 78 -12.58 -6.59 -1.37
CA ALA A 78 -12.72 -6.16 0.02
C ALA A 78 -12.41 -7.31 0.99
N VAL A 79 -11.89 -6.98 2.17
CA VAL A 79 -11.61 -7.96 3.22
C VAL A 79 -12.77 -8.93 3.44
N GLY A 80 -12.44 -10.22 3.56
CA GLY A 80 -13.41 -11.30 3.72
C GLY A 80 -14.28 -11.57 2.48
N SER A 81 -13.95 -11.02 1.30
CA SER A 81 -14.53 -11.44 0.03
C SER A 81 -13.77 -12.66 -0.52
N ASN A 82 -14.44 -13.81 -0.62
CA ASN A 82 -13.84 -15.04 -1.12
C ASN A 82 -13.88 -15.08 -2.66
N THR A 83 -12.89 -14.46 -3.32
CA THR A 83 -12.73 -14.54 -4.79
C THR A 83 -12.53 -15.97 -5.30
N LYS A 84 -12.06 -16.91 -4.45
CA LYS A 84 -11.86 -18.32 -4.82
C LYS A 84 -13.15 -19.15 -4.97
N VAL A 85 -14.30 -18.69 -4.48
CA VAL A 85 -15.57 -19.45 -4.63
C VAL A 85 -16.23 -19.19 -5.99
N VAL A 86 -15.91 -18.07 -6.67
CA VAL A 86 -16.55 -17.71 -7.93
C VAL A 86 -16.06 -18.53 -9.13
N LYS A 87 -14.85 -19.11 -9.08
CA LYS A 87 -14.36 -19.98 -10.18
C LYS A 87 -15.07 -21.35 -10.27
N LYS A 88 -15.95 -21.71 -9.32
CA LYS A 88 -16.67 -23.01 -9.31
C LYS A 88 -18.17 -22.93 -8.98
N VAL A 89 -18.80 -21.76 -8.93
CA VAL A 89 -20.24 -21.66 -8.63
C VAL A 89 -20.99 -20.93 -9.75
N LYS A 90 -21.72 -21.76 -10.53
CA LYS A 90 -22.92 -21.50 -11.34
C LYS A 90 -23.04 -20.13 -12.05
N VAL A 91 -23.01 -20.22 -13.38
CA VAL A 91 -23.36 -19.19 -14.38
C VAL A 91 -24.77 -18.57 -14.23
N ASN A 92 -25.63 -19.01 -13.30
CA ASN A 92 -27.00 -18.52 -13.15
C ASN A 92 -27.40 -18.24 -11.70
N ALA A 93 -26.94 -17.15 -11.11
CA ALA A 93 -27.51 -16.59 -9.87
C ALA A 93 -27.77 -15.08 -10.06
N PRO A 94 -28.98 -14.57 -9.75
CA PRO A 94 -29.33 -13.18 -10.04
C PRO A 94 -28.79 -12.20 -8.98
N LYS A 95 -28.41 -11.01 -9.46
CA LYS A 95 -28.22 -9.71 -8.77
C LYS A 95 -27.91 -9.76 -7.26
N LYS A 96 -26.64 -9.98 -6.92
CA LYS A 96 -26.03 -9.65 -5.61
C LYS A 96 -25.06 -8.45 -5.66
N ALA A 97 -25.15 -7.63 -6.73
CA ALA A 97 -24.17 -6.59 -7.03
C ALA A 97 -24.21 -5.39 -6.06
N GLU A 98 -25.40 -5.00 -5.59
CA GLU A 98 -25.57 -3.79 -4.77
C GLU A 98 -24.95 -3.93 -3.37
N GLY A 99 -25.14 -5.09 -2.73
CA GLY A 99 -24.53 -5.38 -1.43
C GLY A 99 -23.01 -5.53 -1.47
N ASP A 100 -22.44 -5.96 -2.60
CA ASP A 100 -20.98 -6.08 -2.76
C ASP A 100 -20.31 -4.71 -2.89
N VAL A 101 -20.90 -3.80 -3.68
CA VAL A 101 -20.39 -2.42 -3.79
C VAL A 101 -20.48 -1.69 -2.45
N ALA A 102 -21.60 -1.82 -1.72
CA ALA A 102 -21.75 -1.23 -0.39
C ALA A 102 -20.69 -1.73 0.60
N LYS A 103 -20.40 -3.05 0.58
CA LYS A 103 -19.34 -3.65 1.40
C LYS A 103 -17.96 -3.06 1.07
N ARG A 104 -17.65 -2.86 -0.21
CA ARG A 104 -16.37 -2.29 -0.66
C ARG A 104 -16.23 -0.81 -0.30
N MET A 105 -17.31 -0.05 -0.38
CA MET A 105 -17.33 1.35 0.09
C MET A 105 -17.13 1.43 1.60
N LEU A 106 -17.83 0.60 2.38
CA LEU A 106 -17.65 0.54 3.83
C LEU A 106 -16.21 0.13 4.20
N THR A 107 -15.66 -0.87 3.51
CA THR A 107 -14.29 -1.34 3.74
C THR A 107 -13.28 -0.24 3.41
N SER A 108 -13.50 0.55 2.36
CA SER A 108 -12.67 1.71 2.02
C SER A 108 -12.72 2.79 3.10
N PHE A 109 -13.92 3.10 3.60
CA PHE A 109 -14.08 4.07 4.68
C PHE A 109 -13.34 3.63 5.94
N VAL A 110 -13.50 2.37 6.36
CA VAL A 110 -12.77 1.80 7.50
C VAL A 110 -11.25 1.83 7.24
N ALA A 111 -10.80 1.44 6.05
CA ALA A 111 -9.38 1.47 5.70
C ALA A 111 -8.79 2.89 5.73
N LEU A 112 -9.53 3.91 5.28
CA LEU A 112 -9.11 5.31 5.38
C LEU A 112 -8.95 5.75 6.84
N LEU A 113 -9.86 5.35 7.74
CA LEU A 113 -9.73 5.66 9.17
C LEU A 113 -8.45 5.06 9.76
N PHE A 114 -8.18 3.77 9.53
CA PHE A 114 -6.94 3.14 9.96
C PHE A 114 -5.70 3.79 9.35
N THR A 115 -5.80 4.23 8.10
CA THR A 115 -4.73 4.96 7.42
C THR A 115 -4.43 6.27 8.14
N ILE A 116 -5.44 7.06 8.51
CA ILE A 116 -5.28 8.30 9.28
C ILE A 116 -4.61 8.01 10.64
N PHE A 117 -5.04 6.97 11.35
CA PHE A 117 -4.42 6.58 12.63
C PHE A 117 -2.98 6.10 12.48
N SER A 118 -2.57 5.61 11.30
CA SER A 118 -1.18 5.20 11.04
C SER A 118 -0.23 6.37 10.78
N ILE A 119 -0.73 7.55 10.42
CA ILE A 119 0.08 8.75 10.11
C ILE A 119 1.04 9.13 11.25
N PRO A 120 0.60 9.28 12.52
CA PRO A 120 1.53 9.60 13.61
C PRO A 120 2.58 8.51 13.83
N ILE A 121 2.22 7.24 13.68
CA ILE A 121 3.14 6.11 13.84
C ILE A 121 4.23 6.17 12.75
N LEU A 122 3.85 6.39 11.49
CA LEU A 122 4.79 6.55 10.38
C LEU A 122 5.63 7.82 10.52
N SER A 123 5.07 8.89 11.08
CA SER A 123 5.82 10.13 11.34
C SER A 123 6.90 9.91 12.39
N ILE A 124 6.57 9.21 13.48
CA ILE A 124 7.55 8.81 14.50
C ILE A 124 8.63 7.93 13.87
N LEU A 125 8.24 6.95 13.04
CA LEU A 125 9.20 6.09 12.35
C LEU A 125 10.16 6.90 11.45
N GLN A 126 9.65 7.86 10.68
CA GLN A 126 10.49 8.74 9.84
C GLN A 126 11.43 9.59 10.69
N ILE A 127 10.97 10.12 11.83
CA ILE A 127 11.82 10.86 12.78
C ILE A 127 12.93 9.97 13.34
N LEU A 128 12.60 8.73 13.71
CA LEU A 128 13.61 7.75 14.17
C LEU A 128 14.63 7.40 13.08
N PHE A 129 14.25 7.49 11.81
CA PHE A 129 15.15 7.35 10.66
C PHE A 129 15.85 8.65 10.24
N GLY A 130 15.72 9.73 11.01
CA GLY A 130 16.46 10.98 10.81
C GLY A 130 15.66 12.14 10.23
N ALA A 131 14.33 12.06 10.14
CA ALA A 131 13.51 13.22 9.81
C ALA A 131 13.60 14.28 10.93
N PRO A 132 13.48 15.59 10.60
CA PRO A 132 13.55 16.65 11.60
C PRO A 132 12.48 16.50 12.71
N LEU A 133 12.92 16.48 13.98
CA LEU A 133 12.05 16.30 15.15
C LEU A 133 11.30 17.57 15.56
N THR A 134 11.96 18.73 15.49
CA THR A 134 11.42 20.00 16.01
C THR A 134 11.09 21.01 14.91
N THR A 135 11.72 20.90 13.75
CA THR A 135 11.44 21.71 12.57
C THR A 135 10.68 20.87 11.55
N HIS A 136 9.99 21.50 10.59
CA HIS A 136 9.34 20.80 9.48
C HIS A 136 8.32 19.72 9.86
N LEU A 137 7.75 19.74 11.08
CA LEU A 137 6.72 18.78 11.51
C LEU A 137 5.54 18.64 10.53
N PRO A 138 4.99 19.71 9.94
CA PRO A 138 3.96 19.58 8.90
C PRO A 138 4.43 18.79 7.68
N HIS A 139 5.70 18.93 7.28
CA HIS A 139 6.27 18.21 6.15
C HIS A 139 6.32 16.70 6.43
N THR A 140 6.76 16.33 7.63
CA THR A 140 6.87 14.93 8.06
C THR A 140 5.48 14.27 8.19
N LEU A 141 4.51 14.98 8.76
CA LEU A 141 3.12 14.50 8.86
C LEU A 141 2.48 14.30 7.48
N LEU A 142 2.64 15.28 6.59
CA LEU A 142 2.08 15.23 5.24
C LEU A 142 2.77 14.16 4.38
N CYS A 143 4.10 14.04 4.46
CA CYS A 143 4.87 12.95 3.85
C CYS A 143 4.37 11.58 4.33
N SER A 144 4.19 11.44 5.64
CA SER A 144 3.64 10.21 6.25
C SER A 144 2.22 9.93 5.77
N GLY A 145 1.40 10.95 5.55
CA GLY A 145 0.06 10.81 4.94
C GLY A 145 0.11 10.23 3.53
N HIS A 146 1.05 10.68 2.70
CA HIS A 146 1.27 10.12 1.36
C HIS A 146 1.72 8.67 1.42
N VAL A 147 2.73 8.37 2.27
CA VAL A 147 3.21 7.00 2.46
C VAL A 147 2.09 6.10 3.00
N ALA A 148 1.28 6.57 3.94
CA ALA A 148 0.17 5.82 4.51
C ALA A 148 -0.88 5.47 3.43
N LEU A 149 -1.24 6.43 2.57
CA LEU A 149 -2.19 6.21 1.48
C LEU A 149 -1.65 5.25 0.40
N LEU A 150 -0.34 5.26 0.14
CA LEU A 150 0.29 4.34 -0.80
C LEU A 150 0.48 2.93 -0.21
N THR A 151 0.69 2.81 1.10
CA THR A 151 1.08 1.54 1.75
C THR A 151 -0.01 0.95 2.63
N VAL A 152 -0.34 1.62 3.74
CA VAL A 152 -1.25 1.16 4.77
C VAL A 152 -2.68 1.03 4.25
N PHE A 153 -3.16 2.01 3.48
CA PHE A 153 -4.53 2.01 2.94
C PHE A 153 -4.86 0.74 2.14
N PRO A 154 -4.14 0.40 1.05
CA PRO A 154 -4.48 -0.77 0.27
C PRO A 154 -4.26 -2.08 1.04
N LEU A 155 -3.27 -2.14 1.96
CA LEU A 155 -3.04 -3.30 2.83
C LEU A 155 -4.19 -3.55 3.81
N ILE A 156 -4.67 -2.51 4.51
CA ILE A 156 -5.82 -2.62 5.41
C ILE A 156 -7.08 -2.96 4.62
N TYR A 157 -7.27 -2.41 3.41
CA TYR A 157 -8.45 -2.70 2.61
C TYR A 157 -8.61 -4.19 2.28
N VAL A 158 -7.51 -4.87 1.91
CA VAL A 158 -7.52 -6.29 1.52
C VAL A 158 -7.35 -7.26 2.69
N HIS A 159 -6.53 -6.94 3.68
CA HIS A 159 -6.23 -7.83 4.81
C HIS A 159 -7.06 -7.54 6.07
N GLY A 160 -7.69 -6.36 6.15
CA GLY A 160 -8.33 -5.88 7.37
C GLY A 160 -7.36 -5.84 8.54
N SER A 161 -7.82 -6.27 9.72
CA SER A 161 -7.04 -6.34 10.96
C SER A 161 -6.56 -7.75 11.33
N ASP A 162 -6.51 -8.69 10.37
CA ASP A 162 -6.07 -10.07 10.64
C ASP A 162 -4.59 -10.12 11.02
N SER A 163 -4.31 -10.42 12.29
CA SER A 163 -2.95 -10.45 12.85
C SER A 163 -2.02 -11.45 12.15
N LYS A 164 -2.55 -12.56 11.59
CA LYS A 164 -1.73 -13.54 10.86
C LYS A 164 -1.24 -12.95 9.54
N LYS A 165 -2.11 -12.23 8.83
CA LYS A 165 -1.77 -11.54 7.58
C LYS A 165 -0.78 -10.42 7.80
N TRP A 166 -0.99 -9.60 8.83
CA TRP A 166 -0.05 -8.55 9.19
C TRP A 166 1.32 -9.10 9.57
N ARG A 167 1.38 -10.24 10.26
CA ARG A 167 2.66 -10.90 10.55
C ARG A 167 3.38 -11.34 9.28
N GLU A 168 2.68 -11.93 8.32
CA GLU A 168 3.26 -12.30 7.01
C GLU A 168 3.77 -11.09 6.23
N VAL A 169 3.03 -9.97 6.25
CA VAL A 169 3.44 -8.72 5.58
C VAL A 169 4.71 -8.15 6.23
N ILE A 170 4.73 -8.04 7.56
CA ILE A 170 5.86 -7.47 8.32
C ILE A 170 7.10 -8.38 8.23
N SER A 171 6.90 -9.70 8.21
CA SER A 171 8.00 -10.66 8.07
C SER A 171 8.48 -10.84 6.63
N LEU A 172 7.98 -10.04 5.68
CA LEU A 172 8.26 -10.13 4.25
C LEU A 172 7.93 -11.49 3.61
N TYR A 173 7.12 -12.31 4.28
CA TYR A 173 6.74 -13.66 3.84
C TYR A 173 5.40 -13.67 3.08
N SER A 174 4.72 -12.53 3.02
CA SER A 174 3.52 -12.38 2.19
C SER A 174 3.85 -12.68 0.73
N PRO A 175 3.01 -13.45 0.00
CA PRO A 175 3.18 -13.64 -1.43
C PRO A 175 3.13 -12.28 -2.12
N ILE A 176 4.06 -12.07 -3.06
CA ILE A 176 4.16 -10.82 -3.80
C ILE A 176 2.93 -10.67 -4.71
N ASP A 177 2.28 -9.53 -4.63
CA ASP A 177 1.18 -9.09 -5.49
C ASP A 177 1.25 -7.57 -5.68
N GLU A 178 0.25 -6.98 -6.32
CA GLU A 178 0.18 -5.54 -6.57
C GLU A 178 0.19 -4.70 -5.28
N VAL A 179 -0.47 -5.19 -4.22
CA VAL A 179 -0.64 -4.44 -2.97
C VAL A 179 0.62 -4.53 -2.14
N PHE A 180 1.10 -5.75 -1.89
CA PHE A 180 2.32 -5.96 -1.11
C PHE A 180 3.56 -5.43 -1.85
N GLY A 181 3.67 -5.68 -3.16
CA GLY A 181 4.75 -5.17 -3.98
C GLY A 181 4.77 -3.64 -4.03
N GLY A 182 3.59 -3.00 -4.18
CA GLY A 182 3.47 -1.55 -4.10
C GLY A 182 3.89 -0.99 -2.75
N ALA A 183 3.46 -1.61 -1.65
CA ALA A 183 3.82 -1.18 -0.29
C ALA A 183 5.33 -1.29 -0.04
N LEU A 184 5.92 -2.45 -0.36
CA LEU A 184 7.36 -2.68 -0.22
C LEU A 184 8.17 -1.71 -1.09
N GLY A 185 7.77 -1.55 -2.35
CA GLY A 185 8.41 -0.62 -3.28
C GLY A 185 8.33 0.82 -2.80
N CYS A 186 7.20 1.26 -2.25
CA CYS A 186 7.05 2.59 -1.67
C CYS A 186 8.05 2.84 -0.53
N LEU A 187 8.17 1.89 0.40
CA LEU A 187 9.06 2.03 1.56
C LEU A 187 10.54 1.99 1.15
N LEU A 188 10.91 1.06 0.27
CA LEU A 188 12.28 0.99 -0.28
C LEU A 188 12.61 2.24 -1.11
N GLY A 189 11.67 2.71 -1.93
CA GLY A 189 11.82 3.92 -2.72
C GLY A 189 11.97 5.16 -1.84
N ALA A 190 11.17 5.30 -0.78
CA ALA A 190 11.30 6.38 0.19
C ALA A 190 12.68 6.36 0.88
N TRP A 191 13.15 5.17 1.26
CA TRP A 191 14.47 4.96 1.85
C TRP A 191 15.61 5.34 0.89
N VAL A 192 15.56 4.89 -0.38
CA VAL A 192 16.52 5.31 -1.41
C VAL A 192 16.43 6.82 -1.66
N GLY A 193 15.23 7.39 -1.60
CA GLY A 193 15.00 8.83 -1.69
C GLY A 193 15.65 9.64 -0.56
N ALA A 194 16.08 9.01 0.53
CA ALA A 194 16.81 9.69 1.60
C ALA A 194 18.30 9.91 1.23
N VAL A 195 18.86 9.09 0.34
CA VAL A 195 20.29 9.11 -0.01
C VAL A 195 20.76 10.46 -0.58
N PRO A 196 20.00 11.18 -1.44
CA PRO A 196 20.44 12.47 -1.96
C PRO A 196 20.47 13.60 -0.93
N ILE A 197 19.75 13.49 0.20
CA ILE A 197 19.65 14.54 1.22
C ILE A 197 21.03 14.89 1.83
N PRO A 198 21.81 13.92 2.35
CA PRO A 198 23.13 14.22 2.93
C PRO A 198 24.21 14.58 1.90
N LEU A 199 23.98 14.32 0.61
CA LEU A 199 24.92 14.73 -0.45
C LEU A 199 24.88 16.23 -0.72
N ASP A 200 23.81 16.90 -0.30
CA ASP A 200 23.61 18.36 -0.26
C ASP A 200 24.28 19.10 -1.44
N TRP A 201 23.80 18.82 -2.66
CA TRP A 201 24.20 19.51 -3.89
C TRP A 201 23.64 20.94 -3.99
N ASP A 202 23.24 21.55 -2.87
CA ASP A 202 22.62 22.88 -2.77
C ASP A 202 21.42 23.05 -3.71
N ARG A 203 20.60 22.00 -3.85
CA ARG A 203 19.40 22.03 -4.71
C ARG A 203 18.11 21.97 -3.90
N GLU A 204 17.16 22.83 -4.28
CA GLU A 204 15.82 22.87 -3.68
C GLU A 204 15.10 21.52 -3.69
N TRP A 205 15.31 20.72 -4.74
CA TRP A 205 14.68 19.40 -4.84
C TRP A 205 15.22 18.36 -3.84
N GLN A 206 16.38 18.60 -3.21
CA GLN A 206 16.97 17.71 -2.20
C GLN A 206 16.42 17.95 -0.80
N LYS A 207 15.71 19.05 -0.58
CA LYS A 207 15.19 19.40 0.75
C LYS A 207 14.16 18.39 1.23
N TRP A 208 14.12 18.17 2.54
CA TRP A 208 13.08 17.36 3.17
C TRP A 208 11.69 17.94 2.89
N PRO A 209 10.68 17.15 2.46
CA PRO A 209 10.66 15.70 2.23
C PRO A 209 10.63 15.34 0.73
N VAL A 210 11.08 16.24 -0.15
CA VAL A 210 10.82 16.18 -1.61
C VAL A 210 11.33 14.88 -2.23
N THR A 211 12.59 14.52 -1.99
CA THR A 211 13.20 13.30 -2.54
C THR A 211 12.59 12.02 -1.97
N ILE A 212 12.18 12.05 -0.70
CA ILE A 212 11.50 10.93 -0.04
C ILE A 212 10.16 10.65 -0.72
N VAL A 213 9.37 11.70 -0.96
CA VAL A 213 8.07 11.58 -1.63
C VAL A 213 8.27 11.13 -3.08
N ALA A 214 9.26 11.67 -3.79
CA ALA A 214 9.59 11.22 -5.15
C ALA A 214 9.96 9.74 -5.19
N GLY A 215 10.84 9.30 -4.29
CA GLY A 215 11.22 7.91 -4.13
C GLY A 215 10.04 7.02 -3.76
N ALA A 216 9.16 7.47 -2.86
CA ALA A 216 7.96 6.74 -2.45
C ALA A 216 7.01 6.49 -3.63
N TYR A 217 6.72 7.50 -4.45
CA TYR A 217 5.84 7.36 -5.62
C TYR A 217 6.45 6.48 -6.71
N ALA A 218 7.73 6.72 -7.05
CA ALA A 218 8.44 5.93 -8.05
C ALA A 218 8.54 4.46 -7.60
N GLY A 219 8.97 4.25 -6.35
CA GLY A 219 9.09 2.93 -5.74
C GLY A 219 7.75 2.21 -5.63
N TYR A 220 6.66 2.90 -5.25
CA TYR A 220 5.32 2.31 -5.21
C TYR A 220 4.90 1.79 -6.59
N VAL A 221 5.09 2.59 -7.65
CA VAL A 221 4.71 2.20 -9.00
C VAL A 221 5.57 1.05 -9.52
N LEU A 222 6.89 1.10 -9.32
CA LEU A 222 7.79 0.01 -9.68
C LEU A 222 7.45 -1.28 -8.93
N GLY A 223 7.27 -1.19 -7.61
CA GLY A 223 6.91 -2.33 -6.76
C GLY A 223 5.56 -2.93 -7.14
N LYS A 224 4.54 -2.09 -7.39
CA LYS A 224 3.22 -2.53 -7.83
C LYS A 224 3.30 -3.24 -9.19
N THR A 225 4.01 -2.66 -10.16
CA THR A 225 4.11 -3.23 -11.52
C THR A 225 4.92 -4.53 -11.52
N ILE A 226 6.05 -4.59 -10.83
CA ILE A 226 6.82 -5.82 -10.67
C ILE A 226 6.00 -6.88 -9.93
N GLY A 227 5.26 -6.50 -8.89
CA GLY A 227 4.40 -7.42 -8.14
C GLY A 227 3.22 -7.96 -8.93
N ALA A 228 2.70 -7.18 -9.89
CA ALA A 228 1.63 -7.60 -10.80
C ALA A 228 2.09 -8.61 -11.86
N TRP A 229 3.24 -8.35 -12.49
CA TRP A 229 3.65 -9.05 -13.71
C TRP A 229 4.86 -9.97 -13.53
N GLY A 230 5.88 -9.52 -12.80
CA GLY A 230 7.19 -10.20 -12.74
C GLY A 230 7.30 -11.22 -11.61
N LEU A 231 6.83 -10.86 -10.41
CA LEU A 231 7.06 -11.63 -9.19
C LEU A 231 5.76 -12.15 -8.53
N LYS A 232 4.62 -12.05 -9.22
CA LYS A 232 3.32 -12.43 -8.66
C LYS A 232 3.33 -13.86 -8.09
N GLY A 233 2.95 -13.98 -6.82
CA GLY A 233 2.87 -15.24 -6.08
C GLY A 233 4.19 -15.78 -5.53
N ARG A 234 5.34 -15.18 -5.88
CA ARG A 234 6.63 -15.52 -5.26
C ARG A 234 6.70 -14.99 -3.82
N ARG A 235 7.53 -15.62 -2.98
CA ARG A 235 7.82 -15.15 -1.63
C ARG A 235 9.29 -14.75 -1.54
N ILE A 236 9.59 -13.88 -0.59
CA ILE A 236 10.96 -13.56 -0.22
C ILE A 236 11.35 -14.62 0.81
N GLU A 237 12.30 -15.46 0.45
CA GLU A 237 12.94 -16.41 1.36
C GLU A 237 14.21 -15.73 1.87
N LEU A 238 14.23 -15.46 3.18
CA LEU A 238 15.40 -14.93 3.87
C LEU A 238 16.07 -16.16 4.53
N ASP A 239 17.18 -16.61 3.94
CA ASP A 239 18.01 -17.70 4.48
C ASP A 239 18.75 -17.28 5.76
#